data_AF-A0A3N5FTI5-F1
#
_entry.id   AF-A0A3N5FTI5-F1
#
_cell.length_a   1.000
_cell.length_b   1.000
_cell.length_c   1.000
_cell.angle_alpha   90.00
_cell.angle_beta   90.00
_cell.angle_gamma   90.00
#
_symmetry.space_group_name_H-M   'P 1'
#
loop_
_entity.id
_entity.type
_entity.pdbx_description
1 polymer ?
#
loop_
_entity_poly.entity_id
_entity_poly.type
_entity_poly.pdbx_seq_one_letter_code
_entity_poly.pdbx_strand_id
1 'polypeptide(L)'
;MHPLMFVLVSVLTPATIVAQPAALSGDWQVTQRFFGATRYATLHIDQTGDNVKGTFAGATFECQLRPGVCAGSLRNGTNPPNGTIRLTVLGNEIQAEREDEDRQIELVA
;
A
#
# COMPACT_ATOMS: atom_id res chain seq x y z
N MET A 1 36.17 -52.73 20.07
CA MET A 1 34.94 -51.99 20.44
C MET A 1 35.06 -50.62 19.78
N HIS A 2 34.32 -50.36 18.70
CA HIS A 2 34.35 -49.10 17.96
C HIS A 2 32.98 -48.42 18.14
N PRO A 3 32.87 -47.25 18.78
CA PRO A 3 31.61 -46.52 18.76
C PRO A 3 31.46 -45.84 17.41
N LEU A 4 30.48 -46.30 16.62
CA LEU A 4 30.03 -45.66 15.39
C LEU A 4 29.38 -44.32 15.76
N MET A 5 30.08 -43.24 15.45
CA MET A 5 29.62 -41.86 15.56
C MET A 5 28.60 -41.60 14.45
N PHE A 6 27.31 -41.63 14.79
CA PHE A 6 26.22 -41.19 13.92
C PHE A 6 26.30 -39.66 13.76
N VAL A 7 26.74 -39.21 12.59
CA VAL A 7 26.71 -37.79 12.19
C VAL A 7 25.31 -37.48 11.68
N LEU A 8 24.55 -36.70 12.45
CA LEU A 8 23.25 -36.16 12.07
C LEU A 8 23.48 -35.02 11.05
N VAL A 9 23.27 -35.30 9.76
CA VAL A 9 23.33 -34.28 8.70
C VAL A 9 22.00 -33.54 8.68
N SER A 10 21.93 -32.41 9.39
CA SER A 10 20.81 -31.47 9.32
C SER A 10 20.82 -30.76 7.96
N VAL A 11 19.96 -31.20 7.05
CA VAL A 11 19.73 -30.50 5.77
C VAL A 11 18.97 -29.20 6.07
N LEU A 12 19.70 -28.08 6.15
CA LEU A 12 19.06 -26.75 6.13
C LEU A 12 18.50 -26.54 4.73
N THR A 13 17.20 -26.78 4.55
CA THR A 13 16.47 -26.21 3.42
C THR A 13 16.49 -24.70 3.54
N PRO A 14 16.88 -23.95 2.50
CA PRO A 14 16.73 -22.50 2.51
C PRO A 14 15.25 -22.20 2.59
N ALA A 15 14.79 -21.77 3.76
CA ALA A 15 13.52 -21.08 3.88
C ALA A 15 13.65 -19.84 3.01
N THR A 16 13.08 -19.87 1.81
CA THR A 16 12.84 -18.69 1.01
C THR A 16 11.89 -17.83 1.82
N ILE A 17 12.46 -16.93 2.61
CA ILE A 17 11.73 -15.84 3.26
C ILE A 17 11.23 -14.99 2.10
N VAL A 18 10.00 -15.27 1.65
CA VAL A 18 9.23 -14.32 0.86
C VAL A 18 9.10 -13.12 1.79
N ALA A 19 9.86 -12.06 1.50
CA ALA A 19 9.73 -10.79 2.19
C ALA A 19 8.24 -10.42 2.10
N GLN A 20 7.54 -10.52 3.22
CA GLN A 20 6.17 -10.06 3.31
C GLN A 20 6.20 -8.60 2.89
N PRO A 21 5.39 -8.17 1.90
CA PRO A 21 5.31 -6.77 1.57
C PRO A 21 5.03 -6.02 2.86
N ALA A 22 5.82 -4.96 3.11
CA ALA A 22 5.69 -4.17 4.33
C ALA A 22 4.20 -3.83 4.51
N ALA A 23 3.66 -4.12 5.70
CA ALA A 23 2.27 -3.84 5.98
C ALA A 23 2.03 -2.35 5.73
N LEU A 24 1.13 -2.02 4.79
CA LEU A 24 0.82 -0.63 4.44
C LEU A 24 -0.01 0.07 5.52
N SER A 25 -0.52 -0.69 6.49
CA SER A 25 -1.38 -0.17 7.53
C SER A 25 -0.69 0.90 8.38
N GLY A 26 -1.39 1.99 8.65
CA GLY A 26 -0.92 3.09 9.48
C GLY A 26 -1.25 4.46 8.93
N ASP A 27 -0.69 5.48 9.57
CA ASP A 27 -0.82 6.87 9.16
C ASP A 27 0.40 7.30 8.35
N TRP A 28 0.15 7.74 7.12
CA TRP A 28 1.16 8.21 6.19
C TRP A 28 1.05 9.72 6.01
N GLN A 29 2.19 10.41 6.03
CA GLN A 29 2.21 11.84 5.76
C GLN A 29 2.25 12.08 4.26
N VAL A 30 1.15 12.59 3.72
CA VAL A 30 1.01 12.83 2.29
C VAL A 30 1.37 14.26 1.95
N THR A 31 2.24 14.41 0.96
CA THR A 31 2.45 15.66 0.24
C THR A 31 1.56 15.66 -1.01
N GLN A 32 0.65 16.62 -1.09
CA GLN A 32 -0.24 16.82 -2.23
C GLN A 32 0.15 18.07 -3.00
N ARG A 33 0.37 17.93 -4.31
CA ARG A 33 0.48 19.09 -5.22
C ARG A 33 -0.87 19.37 -5.86
N PHE A 34 -1.41 20.57 -5.64
CA PHE A 34 -2.72 20.96 -6.14
C PHE A 34 -2.72 22.44 -6.53
N PHE A 35 -2.98 22.73 -7.81
CA PHE A 35 -2.97 24.09 -8.38
C PHE A 35 -1.71 24.90 -8.05
N GLY A 36 -0.53 24.28 -8.16
CA GLY A 36 0.75 24.94 -7.89
C GLY A 36 1.05 25.18 -6.40
N ALA A 37 0.14 24.81 -5.50
CA ALA A 37 0.37 24.81 -4.05
C ALA A 37 0.72 23.40 -3.55
N THR A 38 1.60 23.36 -2.55
CA THR A 38 1.88 22.12 -1.80
C THR A 38 1.01 22.10 -0.54
N ARG A 39 0.30 21.00 -0.31
CA ARG A 39 -0.50 20.73 0.88
C ARG A 39 0.02 19.48 1.57
N TYR A 40 -0.14 19.44 2.89
CA TYR A 40 0.19 18.27 3.69
C TYR A 40 -1.08 17.73 4.33
N ALA A 41 -1.26 16.42 4.28
CA ALA A 41 -2.40 15.74 4.88
C ALA A 41 -1.98 14.36 5.38
N THR A 42 -2.83 13.73 6.18
CA THR A 42 -2.61 12.36 6.64
C THR A 42 -3.46 11.41 5.79
N LEU A 43 -2.85 10.33 5.31
CA LEU A 43 -3.51 9.18 4.72
C LEU A 43 -3.50 8.06 5.75
N HIS A 44 -4.68 7.67 6.21
CA HIS A 44 -4.85 6.48 7.04
C HIS A 44 -5.07 5.27 6.15
N ILE A 45 -4.36 4.17 6.39
CA ILE A 45 -4.51 2.90 5.67
C ILE A 45 -4.81 1.77 6.66
N ASP A 46 -5.84 0.99 6.34
CA ASP A 46 -6.14 -0.30 6.94
C ASP A 46 -6.01 -1.40 5.88
N GLN A 47 -4.99 -2.25 6.03
CA GLN A 47 -4.81 -3.42 5.16
C GLN A 47 -5.22 -4.71 5.90
N THR A 48 -6.08 -5.50 5.27
CA THR A 48 -6.46 -6.85 5.70
C THR A 48 -6.27 -7.83 4.53
N GLY A 49 -5.18 -8.59 4.57
CA GLY A 49 -4.76 -9.43 3.43
C GLY A 49 -4.45 -8.56 2.21
N ASP A 50 -5.10 -8.85 1.09
CA ASP A 50 -4.99 -8.06 -0.13
C ASP A 50 -5.98 -6.89 -0.17
N ASN A 51 -6.92 -6.77 0.77
CA ASN A 51 -7.84 -5.65 0.80
C ASN A 51 -7.20 -4.46 1.52
N VAL A 52 -7.22 -3.31 0.86
CA VAL A 52 -6.74 -2.04 1.39
C VAL A 52 -7.92 -1.08 1.45
N LYS A 53 -8.11 -0.49 2.62
CA LYS A 53 -9.00 0.64 2.81
C LYS A 53 -8.15 1.83 3.22
N GLY A 54 -8.47 3.01 2.71
CA GLY A 54 -7.81 4.20 3.19
C GLY A 54 -8.71 5.41 3.26
N THR A 55 -8.30 6.37 4.07
CA THR A 55 -8.98 7.64 4.30
C THR A 55 -8.00 8.79 4.10
N PHE A 56 -8.33 9.72 3.22
CA PHE A 56 -7.53 10.89 2.90
C PHE A 56 -8.44 12.11 2.77
N ALA A 57 -8.18 13.16 3.56
CA ALA A 57 -8.93 14.42 3.54
C ALA A 57 -10.46 14.25 3.59
N GLY A 58 -10.94 13.24 4.33
CA GLY A 58 -12.38 12.91 4.45
C GLY A 58 -12.95 12.05 3.32
N ALA A 59 -12.17 11.78 2.26
CA ALA A 59 -12.52 10.79 1.24
C ALA A 59 -12.03 9.41 1.65
N THR A 60 -12.80 8.38 1.31
CA THR A 60 -12.43 6.98 1.54
C THR A 60 -12.20 6.26 0.22
N PHE A 61 -11.31 5.28 0.20
CA PHE A 61 -11.16 4.35 -0.91
C PHE A 61 -11.04 2.93 -0.40
N GLU A 62 -11.43 1.99 -1.24
CA GLU A 62 -11.25 0.57 -1.03
C GLU A 62 -10.71 -0.03 -2.34
N CYS A 63 -9.64 -0.82 -2.24
CA CYS A 63 -8.99 -1.45 -3.39
C CYS A 63 -8.36 -2.79 -3.00
N GLN A 64 -8.06 -3.61 -4.01
CA GLN A 64 -7.28 -4.83 -3.85
C GLN A 64 -5.83 -4.57 -4.22
N LEU A 65 -4.91 -4.80 -3.29
CA LEU A 65 -3.48 -4.74 -3.52
C LEU A 65 -3.07 -5.92 -4.39
N ARG A 66 -2.69 -5.61 -5.63
CA ARG A 66 -1.93 -6.50 -6.51
C ARG A 66 -0.47 -6.03 -6.46
N PRO A 67 0.51 -6.79 -7.00
CA PRO A 67 1.94 -6.56 -6.74
C PRO A 67 2.36 -5.08 -6.87
N GLY A 68 2.49 -4.39 -5.74
CA GLY A 68 2.84 -2.96 -5.66
C GLY A 68 1.79 -1.97 -6.17
N VAL A 69 0.58 -2.39 -6.55
CA VAL A 69 -0.46 -1.49 -7.11
C VAL A 69 -1.83 -1.78 -6.50
N CYS A 70 -2.52 -0.74 -6.06
CA CYS A 70 -3.90 -0.80 -5.57
C CYS A 70 -4.75 0.18 -6.37
N ALA A 71 -5.68 -0.33 -7.19
CA ALA A 71 -6.61 0.49 -7.96
C ALA A 71 -8.02 0.31 -7.42
N GLY A 72 -8.72 1.41 -7.19
CA GLY A 72 -10.06 1.36 -6.64
C GLY A 72 -10.83 2.65 -6.84
N SER A 73 -12.04 2.67 -6.28
CA SER A 73 -12.91 3.84 -6.37
C SER A 73 -12.75 4.72 -5.13
N LEU A 74 -12.71 6.03 -5.36
CA LEU A 74 -12.71 7.03 -4.31
C LEU A 74 -14.14 7.48 -4.04
N ARG A 75 -14.53 7.55 -2.76
CA ARG A 75 -15.81 8.07 -2.28
C ARG A 75 -15.57 9.32 -1.45
N ASN A 76 -16.31 10.38 -1.75
CA ASN A 76 -16.28 11.61 -0.98
C ASN A 76 -17.66 11.84 -0.35
N GLY A 77 -17.79 11.61 0.95
CA GLY A 77 -19.07 11.70 1.67
C GLY A 77 -20.07 10.60 1.27
N THR A 78 -21.36 10.95 1.24
CA THR A 78 -22.48 10.05 0.91
C THR A 78 -22.84 10.00 -0.57
N ASN A 79 -22.13 10.78 -1.40
CA ASN A 79 -22.33 10.77 -2.85
C ASN A 79 -21.78 9.46 -3.46
N PRO A 80 -22.33 9.01 -4.61
CA PRO A 80 -21.76 7.88 -5.35
C PRO A 80 -20.26 8.13 -5.67
N PRO A 81 -19.46 7.05 -5.86
CA PRO A 81 -18.04 7.19 -6.16
C PRO A 81 -17.85 8.03 -7.41
N ASN A 82 -17.29 9.22 -7.23
CA ASN A 82 -17.06 10.22 -8.28
C ASN A 82 -15.57 10.29 -8.63
N GLY A 83 -14.89 9.14 -8.62
CA GLY A 83 -13.50 9.08 -9.03
C GLY A 83 -12.77 7.77 -8.88
N THR A 84 -11.72 7.60 -9.67
CA THR A 84 -10.81 6.45 -9.62
C THR A 84 -9.50 6.87 -8.96
N ILE A 85 -8.99 6.05 -8.05
CA ILE A 85 -7.67 6.22 -7.44
C ILE A 85 -6.77 5.04 -7.80
N ARG A 86 -5.53 5.32 -8.18
CA ARG A 86 -4.47 4.34 -8.36
C ARG A 86 -3.35 4.65 -7.38
N LEU A 87 -3.04 3.70 -6.51
CA LEU A 87 -1.94 3.74 -5.57
C LEU A 87 -0.83 2.83 -6.07
N THR A 88 0.40 3.32 -6.09
CA THR A 88 1.62 2.56 -6.39
C THR A 88 2.50 2.58 -5.15
N VAL A 89 2.85 1.40 -4.65
CA VAL A 89 3.69 1.20 -3.47
C VAL A 89 5.12 0.93 -3.94
N LEU A 90 6.03 1.84 -3.58
CA LEU A 90 7.44 1.81 -3.93
C LEU A 90 8.28 1.69 -2.65
N GLY A 91 8.34 0.48 -2.09
CA GLY A 91 9.07 0.22 -0.84
C GLY A 91 8.44 0.91 0.35
N ASN A 92 8.98 2.07 0.75
CA ASN A 92 8.52 2.92 1.84
C ASN A 92 7.84 4.21 1.35
N GLU A 93 7.46 4.26 0.08
CA GLU A 93 6.74 5.39 -0.52
C GLU A 93 5.42 4.90 -1.14
N ILE A 94 4.37 5.71 -0.99
CA ILE A 94 3.09 5.52 -1.67
C ILE A 94 2.87 6.69 -2.62
N GLN A 95 2.77 6.39 -3.91
CA GLN A 95 2.34 7.34 -4.92
C GLN A 95 0.85 7.13 -5.20
N ALA A 96 0.05 8.18 -5.18
CA ALA A 96 -1.34 8.10 -5.61
C ALA A 96 -1.64 9.05 -6.76
N GLU A 97 -2.42 8.54 -7.70
CA GLU A 97 -2.96 9.27 -8.84
C GLU A 97 -4.49 9.16 -8.82
N ARG A 98 -5.17 10.27 -9.14
CA ARG A 98 -6.61 10.27 -9.39
C ARG A 98 -6.85 10.37 -10.88
N GLU A 99 -7.68 9.47 -11.41
CA GLU A 99 -8.15 9.51 -12.80
C GLU A 99 -9.59 10.03 -12.79
N ASP A 100 -9.73 11.36 -12.89
CA ASP A 100 -10.97 12.09 -13.22
C ASP A 100 -10.62 13.31 -14.07
N GLU A 101 -11.53 13.69 -14.98
CA GLU A 101 -11.41 14.80 -15.92
C GLU A 101 -10.79 16.06 -15.27
N ASP A 102 -9.73 16.56 -15.91
CA ASP A 102 -9.04 17.85 -15.68
C ASP A 102 -8.12 18.04 -14.47
N ARG A 103 -7.89 17.06 -13.57
CA ARG A 103 -6.97 17.31 -12.42
C ARG A 103 -6.10 16.12 -12.03
N GLN A 104 -4.85 16.13 -12.49
CA GLN A 104 -3.80 15.25 -11.98
C GLN A 104 -3.42 15.70 -10.55
N ILE A 105 -3.74 14.86 -9.56
CA ILE A 105 -3.29 15.04 -8.18
C ILE A 105 -2.18 14.02 -7.96
N GLU A 106 -0.98 14.51 -7.69
CA GLU A 106 0.16 13.70 -7.23
C GLU A 106 0.16 13.70 -5.70
N LEU A 107 0.01 12.52 -5.11
CA LEU A 107 0.16 12.28 -3.68
C LEU A 107 1.42 11.44 -3.47
N VAL A 108 2.34 11.91 -2.62
CA VAL A 108 3.53 11.15 -2.21
C VAL A 108 3.50 11.03 -0.69
N ALA A 109 3.52 9.79 -0.19
CA ALA A 109 3.45 9.46 1.23
C ALA A 109 4.60 8.56 1.65
#